data_AF-A0AA92DFD8-F1
#
_entry.id   AF-A0AA92DFD8-F1
#
_cell.length_a   1.000
_cell.length_b   1.000
_cell.length_c   1.000
_cell.angle_alpha   90.00
_cell.angle_beta   90.00
_cell.angle_gamma   90.00
#
_symmetry.space_group_name_H-M   'P 1'
#
loop_
_entity.id
_entity.type
_entity.pdbx_description
1 polymer ?
#
loop_
_entity_poly.entity_id
_entity_poly.type
_entity_poly.pdbx_seq_one_letter_code
_entity_poly.pdbx_strand_id
1 'polypeptide(L)'
;MEARVMSPSPSSVQASTEPGRDIVAVSAKPARRSKAVALLGPGAEVDPVLAAARVLGIETRRQLQDAIKAFEGYVDPEGNATSAPGRAYTYITSMVYAPFGLNSKAVKEIMAGTNLRDRMPAWLVRYVDLAEQAAAAQIMNGIALKLTRKAIRAKVKESITAIADFCRATFPVGAVQ
;
A
#
# COMPACT_ATOMS: atom_id res chain seq x y z
N MET A 1 -52.26 -17.30 60.26
CA MET A 1 -51.95 -16.34 61.34
C MET A 1 -51.25 -15.17 60.71
N GLU A 2 -51.92 -14.02 60.75
CA GLU A 2 -51.46 -12.72 60.26
C GLU A 2 -50.26 -12.22 61.05
N ALA A 3 -49.40 -11.41 60.41
CA ALA A 3 -48.95 -10.13 60.98
C ALA A 3 -48.14 -9.34 59.95
N ARG A 4 -48.79 -8.35 59.32
CA ARG A 4 -48.14 -7.11 58.88
C ARG A 4 -47.79 -6.31 60.12
N VAL A 5 -46.55 -5.83 60.28
CA VAL A 5 -46.28 -4.61 61.07
C VAL A 5 -45.09 -3.84 60.50
N MET A 6 -45.45 -2.66 59.98
CA MET A 6 -44.82 -1.33 60.09
C MET A 6 -43.29 -1.16 60.06
N SER A 7 -42.92 -0.32 59.09
CA SER A 7 -41.72 0.49 59.01
C SER A 7 -41.48 1.38 60.23
N PRO A 8 -40.22 1.75 60.45
CA PRO A 8 -39.89 3.17 60.64
C PRO A 8 -38.67 3.62 59.82
N SER A 9 -38.76 4.81 59.23
CA SER A 9 -37.60 5.70 58.95
C SER A 9 -37.52 6.70 60.11
N PRO A 10 -36.34 7.19 60.54
CA PRO A 10 -35.73 8.34 59.84
C PRO A 10 -34.18 8.52 59.97
N SER A 11 -33.68 9.52 59.24
CA SER A 11 -32.52 10.40 59.51
C SER A 11 -31.08 9.95 59.23
N SER A 12 -30.59 10.42 58.06
CA SER A 12 -29.37 11.21 57.79
C SER A 12 -28.10 11.03 58.66
N VAL A 13 -26.94 10.82 58.01
CA VAL A 13 -25.80 11.77 57.86
C VAL A 13 -24.61 11.12 57.13
N GLN A 14 -24.17 11.79 56.06
CA GLN A 14 -22.85 11.95 55.43
C GLN A 14 -21.81 10.82 55.25
N ALA A 15 -21.25 10.87 54.02
CA ALA A 15 -19.85 10.69 53.61
C ALA A 15 -19.32 9.29 53.26
N SER A 16 -19.21 9.10 51.93
CA SER A 16 -18.01 8.66 51.22
C SER A 16 -17.53 7.21 51.39
N THR A 17 -17.80 6.37 50.38
CA THR A 17 -16.77 5.57 49.68
C THR A 17 -17.38 4.89 48.45
N GLU A 18 -16.86 5.21 47.26
CA GLU A 18 -17.22 4.54 45.99
C GLU A 18 -16.77 3.07 46.00
N PRO A 19 -17.42 2.20 45.21
CA PRO A 19 -16.73 1.78 44.00
C PRO A 19 -17.66 1.54 42.81
N GLY A 20 -17.27 2.06 41.65
CA GLY A 20 -17.71 1.50 40.37
C GLY A 20 -18.64 2.38 39.56
N ARG A 21 -18.05 3.25 38.75
CA ARG A 21 -18.21 3.27 37.28
C ARG A 21 -17.40 4.44 36.72
N ASP A 22 -16.08 4.27 36.72
CA ASP A 22 -15.25 4.93 35.71
C ASP A 22 -15.54 4.24 34.37
N ILE A 23 -16.59 4.70 33.68
CA ILE A 23 -16.59 4.57 32.23
C ILE A 23 -15.57 5.59 31.77
N VAL A 24 -14.30 5.18 31.73
CA VAL A 24 -13.29 5.89 30.99
C VAL A 24 -13.82 5.94 29.56
N ALA A 25 -14.26 7.12 29.14
CA ALA A 25 -14.42 7.45 27.75
C ALA A 25 -13.04 7.30 27.11
N VAL A 26 -12.72 6.09 26.65
CA VAL A 26 -11.64 5.87 25.71
C VAL A 26 -12.12 6.55 24.45
N SER A 27 -11.73 7.81 24.30
CA SER A 27 -11.76 8.55 23.06
C SER A 27 -11.08 7.68 22.02
N ALA A 28 -11.89 6.93 21.27
CA ALA A 28 -11.46 6.19 20.10
C ALA A 28 -11.06 7.24 19.07
N LYS A 29 -9.79 7.65 19.15
CA LYS A 29 -9.11 8.52 18.22
C LYS A 29 -9.43 8.01 16.80
N PRO A 30 -10.17 8.76 15.95
CA PRO A 30 -10.49 8.30 14.61
C PRO A 30 -9.20 8.32 13.79
N ALA A 31 -8.49 7.20 13.81
CA ALA A 31 -7.21 7.06 13.14
C ALA A 31 -7.43 6.81 11.64
N ARG A 32 -7.12 7.84 10.86
CA ARG A 32 -6.52 7.76 9.52
C ARG A 32 -7.38 7.30 8.32
N ARG A 33 -8.70 7.08 8.43
CA ARG A 33 -9.53 6.92 7.22
C ARG A 33 -9.92 8.27 6.56
N SER A 34 -9.91 9.37 7.29
CA SER A 34 -10.40 10.67 6.82
C SER A 34 -9.38 11.48 5.99
N LYS A 35 -8.10 11.10 5.98
CA LYS A 35 -7.07 11.87 5.26
C LYS A 35 -6.97 11.57 3.76
N ALA A 36 -7.51 10.44 3.29
CA ALA A 36 -7.51 10.13 1.86
C ALA A 36 -8.51 11.00 1.06
N VAL A 37 -9.58 11.48 1.72
CA VAL A 37 -10.60 12.35 1.11
C VAL A 37 -10.24 13.84 1.23
N ALA A 38 -9.44 14.22 2.22
CA ALA A 38 -9.09 15.61 2.52
C ALA A 38 -8.02 16.24 1.59
N LEU A 39 -7.51 15.49 0.61
CA LEU A 39 -6.47 15.96 -0.33
C LEU A 39 -7.04 16.60 -1.61
N LEU A 40 -8.37 16.74 -1.68
CA LEU A 40 -9.07 17.28 -2.83
C LEU A 40 -9.72 18.60 -2.41
N GLY A 41 -9.15 19.72 -2.87
CA GLY A 41 -9.69 21.04 -2.61
C GLY A 41 -11.13 21.18 -3.11
N PRO A 42 -11.94 22.07 -2.51
CA PRO A 42 -13.32 22.28 -2.94
C PRO A 42 -13.34 22.78 -4.40
N GLY A 43 -13.90 22.00 -5.32
CA GLY A 43 -14.12 22.39 -6.72
C GLY A 43 -13.39 21.55 -7.79
N ALA A 44 -12.55 20.57 -7.41
CA ALA A 44 -12.01 19.64 -8.41
C ALA A 44 -13.07 18.57 -8.72
N GLU A 45 -13.56 18.54 -9.96
CA GLU A 45 -14.26 17.37 -10.50
C GLU A 45 -13.24 16.23 -10.57
N VAL A 46 -13.20 15.41 -9.53
CA VAL A 46 -12.26 14.28 -9.48
C VAL A 46 -12.93 13.12 -10.17
N ASP A 47 -12.37 12.69 -11.30
CA ASP A 47 -12.75 11.44 -11.94
C ASP A 47 -12.73 10.32 -10.86
N PRO A 48 -13.90 9.77 -10.50
CA PRO A 48 -13.99 8.78 -9.42
C PRO A 48 -13.19 7.52 -9.75
N VAL A 49 -12.97 7.22 -11.04
CA VAL A 49 -12.15 6.09 -11.49
C VAL A 49 -10.68 6.32 -11.19
N LEU A 50 -10.19 7.55 -11.37
CA LEU A 50 -8.82 7.94 -11.03
C LEU A 50 -8.61 8.00 -9.52
N ALA A 51 -9.59 8.49 -8.76
CA ALA A 51 -9.55 8.49 -7.30
C ALA A 51 -9.46 7.05 -6.74
N ALA A 52 -10.27 6.14 -7.27
CA ALA A 52 -10.22 4.72 -6.89
C ALA A 52 -8.88 4.07 -7.30
N ALA A 53 -8.36 4.39 -8.49
CA ALA A 53 -7.04 3.92 -8.94
C ALA A 53 -5.93 4.37 -7.99
N ARG A 54 -5.98 5.62 -7.49
CA ARG A 54 -5.00 6.14 -6.53
C ARG A 54 -4.97 5.33 -5.24
N VAL A 55 -6.14 5.05 -4.65
CA VAL A 55 -6.23 4.30 -3.39
C VAL A 55 -5.70 2.87 -3.56
N LEU A 56 -6.10 2.19 -4.64
CA LEU A 56 -5.63 0.84 -4.95
C LEU A 56 -4.12 0.82 -5.21
N GLY A 57 -3.62 1.78 -5.97
CA GLY A 57 -2.21 1.86 -6.29
C GLY A 57 -1.33 2.10 -5.05
N ILE A 58 -1.82 2.74 -3.99
CA ILE A 58 -1.03 2.91 -2.74
C ILE A 58 -0.73 1.54 -2.12
N GLU A 59 -1.75 0.70 -2.02
CA GLU A 59 -1.61 -0.64 -1.45
C GLU A 59 -0.73 -1.53 -2.34
N THR A 60 -0.96 -1.48 -3.65
CA THR A 60 -0.11 -2.18 -4.63
C THR A 60 1.37 -1.80 -4.48
N ARG A 61 1.68 -0.51 -4.34
CA ARG A 61 3.06 -0.04 -4.19
C ARG A 61 3.68 -0.52 -2.89
N ARG A 62 2.89 -0.54 -1.81
CA ARG A 62 3.33 -1.09 -0.52
C ARG A 62 3.67 -2.58 -0.65
N GLN A 63 2.84 -3.36 -1.33
CA GLN A 63 3.11 -4.78 -1.58
C GLN A 63 4.41 -4.99 -2.38
N LEU A 64 4.65 -4.17 -3.40
CA LEU A 64 5.92 -4.18 -4.13
C LEU A 64 7.11 -3.84 -3.22
N GLN A 65 6.98 -2.81 -2.36
CA GLN A 65 8.03 -2.44 -1.40
C GLN A 65 8.36 -3.58 -0.43
N ASP A 66 7.32 -4.22 0.12
CA ASP A 66 7.48 -5.35 1.04
C ASP A 66 8.13 -6.55 0.34
N ALA A 67 7.73 -6.83 -0.91
CA ALA A 67 8.35 -7.88 -1.72
C ALA A 67 9.83 -7.59 -2.03
N ILE A 68 10.17 -6.35 -2.41
CA ILE A 68 11.56 -5.93 -2.64
C ILE A 68 12.38 -6.12 -1.37
N LYS A 69 11.86 -5.74 -0.20
CA LYS A 69 12.54 -5.90 1.09
C LYS A 69 12.75 -7.38 1.42
N ALA A 70 11.77 -8.23 1.14
CA ALA A 70 11.92 -9.68 1.28
C ALA A 70 13.01 -10.22 0.34
N PHE A 71 13.03 -9.76 -0.92
CA PHE A 71 14.06 -10.12 -1.88
C PHE A 71 15.46 -9.61 -1.50
N GLU A 72 15.56 -8.48 -0.82
CA GLU A 72 16.82 -7.93 -0.33
C GLU A 72 17.47 -8.84 0.72
N GLY A 73 16.66 -9.36 1.66
CA GLY A 73 17.10 -10.29 2.71
C GLY A 73 17.19 -11.76 2.28
N TYR A 74 16.75 -12.09 1.07
CA TYR A 74 16.73 -13.48 0.59
C TYR A 74 18.12 -13.97 0.15
N VAL A 75 18.56 -15.08 0.74
CA VAL A 75 19.73 -15.87 0.32
C VAL A 75 19.24 -17.05 -0.51
N ASP A 76 19.71 -17.18 -1.75
CA ASP A 76 19.27 -18.26 -2.63
C ASP A 76 19.96 -19.61 -2.33
N PRO A 77 19.52 -20.74 -2.91
CA PRO A 77 20.09 -22.05 -2.62
C PRO A 77 21.57 -22.20 -3.00
N GLU A 78 22.09 -21.33 -3.85
CA GLU A 78 23.50 -21.30 -4.23
C GLU A 78 24.34 -20.46 -3.24
N GLY A 79 23.71 -19.91 -2.19
CA GLY A 79 24.36 -19.05 -1.21
C GLY A 79 24.51 -17.59 -1.68
N ASN A 80 23.94 -17.21 -2.82
CA ASN A 80 24.04 -15.83 -3.29
C ASN A 80 23.11 -14.93 -2.47
N ALA A 81 23.69 -13.89 -1.88
CA ALA A 81 22.97 -12.80 -1.23
C ALA A 81 23.10 -11.51 -2.05
N THR A 82 22.33 -10.49 -1.71
CA THR A 82 22.51 -9.18 -2.32
C THR A 82 23.77 -8.51 -1.77
N SER A 83 24.69 -8.10 -2.65
CA SER A 83 25.92 -7.38 -2.26
C SER A 83 25.72 -5.88 -2.03
N ALA A 84 24.57 -5.35 -2.46
CA ALA A 84 24.21 -3.94 -2.31
C ALA A 84 22.71 -3.80 -1.95
N PRO A 85 22.36 -3.95 -0.66
CA PRO A 85 20.98 -4.00 -0.18
C PRO A 85 20.15 -2.78 -0.61
N GLY A 86 20.67 -1.57 -0.39
CA GLY A 86 20.04 -0.32 -0.80
C GLY A 86 19.86 -0.10 -2.31
N ARG A 87 20.41 -0.95 -3.19
CA ARG A 87 20.23 -0.86 -4.65
C ARG A 87 19.09 -1.74 -5.17
N ALA A 88 18.60 -2.70 -4.39
CA ALA A 88 17.54 -3.62 -4.83
C ALA A 88 16.26 -2.87 -5.20
N TYR A 89 15.90 -1.86 -4.39
CA TYR A 89 14.76 -0.99 -4.64
C TYR A 89 14.88 -0.25 -5.97
N THR A 90 15.99 0.47 -6.20
CA THR A 90 16.21 1.22 -7.44
C THR A 90 16.21 0.30 -8.67
N TYR A 91 16.84 -0.88 -8.57
CA TYR A 91 16.94 -1.81 -9.68
C TYR A 91 15.57 -2.39 -10.07
N ILE A 92 14.81 -2.89 -9.09
CA ILE A 92 13.49 -3.50 -9.36
C ILE A 92 12.49 -2.43 -9.81
N THR A 93 12.48 -1.26 -9.16
CA THR A 93 11.61 -0.15 -9.60
C THR A 93 11.93 0.30 -11.02
N SER A 94 13.22 0.43 -11.39
CA SER A 94 13.60 0.74 -12.77
C SER A 94 13.13 -0.34 -13.75
N MET A 95 13.20 -1.62 -13.36
CA MET A 95 12.70 -2.73 -14.17
C MET A 95 11.18 -2.66 -14.39
N VAL A 96 10.42 -2.22 -13.38
CA VAL A 96 8.95 -2.05 -13.46
C VAL A 96 8.57 -0.87 -14.33
N TYR A 97 9.20 0.29 -14.14
CA TYR A 97 8.73 1.54 -14.76
C TYR A 97 9.33 1.84 -16.13
N ALA A 98 10.59 1.44 -16.39
CA ALA A 98 11.26 1.76 -17.66
C ALA A 98 10.54 1.22 -18.92
N PRO A 99 9.95 0.02 -18.91
CA PRO A 99 9.20 -0.50 -20.07
C PRO A 99 8.00 0.36 -20.50
N PHE A 100 7.47 1.18 -19.59
CA PHE A 100 6.37 2.11 -19.85
C PHE A 100 6.83 3.50 -20.32
N GLY A 101 8.11 3.68 -20.64
CA GLY A 101 8.66 4.96 -21.09
C GLY A 101 8.79 6.00 -19.98
N LEU A 102 8.60 5.61 -18.71
CA LEU A 102 8.80 6.49 -17.58
C LEU A 102 10.31 6.72 -17.42
N ASN A 103 10.79 7.89 -17.88
CA ASN A 103 12.21 8.20 -17.93
C ASN A 103 12.86 8.13 -16.53
N SER A 104 14.19 8.03 -16.47
CA SER A 104 14.94 7.96 -15.22
C SER A 104 14.69 9.14 -14.26
N LYS A 105 14.21 10.29 -14.76
CA LYS A 105 13.80 11.46 -13.96
C LYS A 105 12.41 11.27 -13.36
N ALA A 106 11.44 10.73 -14.10
CA ALA A 106 10.13 10.34 -13.60
C ALA A 106 10.25 9.26 -12.52
N VAL A 107 11.15 8.28 -12.71
CA VAL A 107 11.47 7.27 -11.69
C VAL A 107 12.09 7.93 -10.45
N LYS A 108 13.01 8.90 -10.61
CA LYS A 108 13.55 9.68 -9.49
C LYS A 108 12.49 10.53 -8.78
N GLU A 109 11.53 11.09 -9.50
CA GLU A 109 10.39 11.84 -8.95
C GLU A 109 9.43 10.93 -8.15
N ILE A 110 9.15 9.70 -8.64
CA ILE A 110 8.44 8.66 -7.85
C ILE A 110 9.20 8.40 -6.54
N MET A 111 10.51 8.23 -6.63
CA MET A 111 11.37 7.96 -5.46
C MET A 111 11.46 9.16 -4.51
N ALA A 112 11.31 10.38 -5.02
CA ALA A 112 11.32 11.63 -4.25
C ALA A 112 9.94 11.98 -3.63
N GLY A 113 8.93 11.13 -3.80
CA GLY A 113 7.60 11.33 -3.21
C GLY A 113 6.71 12.31 -3.98
N THR A 114 7.08 12.70 -5.21
CA THR A 114 6.18 13.41 -6.10
C THR A 114 5.18 12.41 -6.69
N ASN A 115 3.88 12.71 -6.65
CA ASN A 115 2.83 11.81 -7.15
C ASN A 115 2.88 11.74 -8.68
N LEU A 116 3.82 10.99 -9.25
CA LEU A 116 3.91 10.76 -10.70
C LEU A 116 2.58 10.28 -11.29
N ARG A 117 1.80 9.53 -10.51
CA ARG A 117 0.45 9.05 -10.89
C ARG A 117 -0.54 10.16 -11.22
N ASP A 118 -0.33 11.38 -10.70
CA ASP A 118 -1.20 12.52 -11.01
C ASP A 118 -0.92 13.11 -12.39
N ARG A 119 0.23 12.78 -12.98
CA ARG A 119 0.64 13.24 -14.32
C ARG A 119 0.46 12.15 -15.38
N MET A 120 0.11 10.93 -14.98
CA MET A 120 -0.11 9.81 -15.88
C MET A 120 -1.60 9.74 -16.27
N PRO A 121 -1.92 9.43 -17.53
CA PRO A 121 -3.30 9.16 -17.91
C PRO A 121 -3.81 7.92 -17.17
N ALA A 122 -5.12 7.89 -16.88
CA ALA A 122 -5.73 6.85 -16.04
C ALA A 122 -5.45 5.42 -16.53
N TRP A 123 -5.40 5.19 -17.84
CA TRP A 123 -5.06 3.89 -18.42
C TRP A 123 -3.62 3.46 -18.06
N LEU A 124 -2.66 4.38 -18.09
CA LEU A 124 -1.27 4.09 -17.78
C LEU A 124 -1.09 3.75 -16.30
N VAL A 125 -1.80 4.47 -15.42
CA VAL A 125 -1.82 4.18 -13.98
C VAL A 125 -2.24 2.72 -13.73
N ARG A 126 -3.28 2.23 -14.44
CA ARG A 126 -3.76 0.85 -14.29
C ARG A 126 -2.73 -0.20 -14.72
N TYR A 127 -2.02 0.02 -15.82
CA TYR A 127 -0.98 -0.92 -16.26
C TYR A 127 0.26 -0.90 -15.38
N VAL A 128 0.63 0.28 -14.87
CA VAL A 128 1.71 0.39 -13.89
C VAL A 128 1.33 -0.34 -12.60
N ASP A 129 0.10 -0.17 -12.10
CA ASP A 129 -0.38 -0.91 -10.94
C ASP A 129 -0.34 -2.43 -11.18
N LEU A 130 -0.78 -2.89 -12.36
CA LEU A 130 -0.71 -4.30 -12.73
C LEU A 130 0.74 -4.82 -12.77
N ALA A 131 1.68 -4.03 -13.29
CA ALA A 131 3.09 -4.38 -13.32
C ALA A 131 3.72 -4.43 -11.93
N GLU A 132 3.36 -3.50 -11.03
CA GLU A 132 3.77 -3.52 -9.63
C GLU A 132 3.26 -4.79 -8.92
N GLN A 133 1.99 -5.17 -9.12
CA GLN A 133 1.41 -6.41 -8.56
C GLN A 133 2.10 -7.66 -9.10
N ALA A 134 2.29 -7.74 -10.42
CA ALA A 134 2.94 -8.88 -11.06
C ALA A 134 4.38 -9.03 -10.55
N ALA A 135 5.13 -7.93 -10.44
CA ALA A 135 6.49 -7.95 -9.91
C ALA A 135 6.51 -8.46 -8.45
N ALA A 136 5.64 -7.95 -7.59
CA ALA A 136 5.53 -8.39 -6.21
C ALA A 136 5.23 -9.90 -6.12
N ALA A 137 4.27 -10.38 -6.91
CA ALA A 137 3.90 -11.79 -6.95
C ALA A 137 5.05 -12.68 -7.43
N GLN A 138 5.75 -12.31 -8.51
CA GLN A 138 6.90 -13.10 -9.01
C GLN A 138 8.05 -13.15 -8.02
N ILE A 139 8.30 -12.07 -7.28
CA ILE A 139 9.29 -12.04 -6.21
C ILE A 139 8.91 -13.03 -5.10
N MET A 140 7.70 -12.89 -4.55
CA MET A 140 7.27 -13.71 -3.41
C MET A 140 7.16 -15.19 -3.77
N ASN A 141 6.61 -15.50 -4.95
CA ASN A 141 6.56 -16.87 -5.46
C ASN A 141 7.96 -17.43 -5.70
N GLY A 142 8.86 -16.63 -6.24
CA GLY A 142 10.26 -17.02 -6.46
C GLY A 142 10.99 -17.36 -5.17
N ILE A 143 10.79 -16.56 -4.11
CA ILE A 143 11.34 -16.82 -2.77
C ILE A 143 10.73 -18.10 -2.19
N ALA A 144 9.41 -18.26 -2.25
CA ALA A 144 8.72 -19.44 -1.73
C ALA A 144 9.17 -20.73 -2.42
N LEU A 145 9.42 -20.67 -3.73
CA LEU A 145 9.94 -21.78 -4.55
C LEU A 145 11.46 -21.94 -4.47
N LYS A 146 12.14 -21.15 -3.63
CA LYS A 146 13.60 -21.15 -3.47
C LYS A 146 14.35 -21.01 -4.81
N LEU A 147 13.85 -20.18 -5.71
CA LEU A 147 14.55 -19.93 -6.99
C LEU A 147 15.83 -19.10 -6.78
N THR A 148 16.76 -19.18 -7.72
CA THR A 148 17.95 -18.32 -7.71
C THR A 148 17.56 -16.86 -7.88
N ARG A 149 18.35 -15.93 -7.31
CA ARG A 149 18.10 -14.48 -7.46
C ARG A 149 18.05 -14.05 -8.93
N LYS A 150 18.77 -14.76 -9.80
CA LYS A 150 18.78 -14.54 -11.25
C LYS A 150 17.45 -14.97 -11.88
N ALA A 151 16.94 -16.15 -11.53
CA ALA A 151 15.68 -16.66 -12.05
C ALA A 151 14.48 -15.78 -11.61
N ILE A 152 14.47 -15.31 -10.37
CA ILE A 152 13.43 -14.39 -9.87
C ILE A 152 13.41 -13.10 -10.71
N ARG A 153 14.57 -12.48 -10.91
CA ARG A 153 14.69 -11.26 -11.74
C ARG A 153 14.25 -11.48 -13.19
N ALA A 154 14.56 -12.64 -13.76
CA ALA A 154 14.13 -12.99 -15.11
C ALA A 154 12.59 -13.08 -15.21
N LYS A 155 11.93 -13.77 -14.27
CA LYS A 155 10.45 -13.87 -14.21
C LYS A 155 9.76 -12.52 -14.02
N VAL A 156 10.33 -11.66 -13.17
CA VAL A 156 9.86 -10.28 -12.97
C VAL A 156 9.94 -9.51 -14.29
N LYS A 157 11.11 -9.52 -14.95
CA LYS A 157 11.33 -8.84 -16.23
C LYS A 157 10.38 -9.33 -17.33
N GLU A 158 10.21 -10.64 -17.45
CA GLU A 158 9.31 -11.29 -18.41
C GLU A 158 7.86 -10.80 -18.22
N SER A 159 7.36 -10.85 -16.98
CA SER A 159 5.98 -10.43 -16.65
C SER A 159 5.75 -8.95 -16.96
N ILE A 160 6.68 -8.07 -16.57
CA ILE A 160 6.56 -6.63 -16.82
C ILE A 160 6.63 -6.33 -18.32
N THR A 161 7.50 -7.02 -19.06
CA THR A 161 7.65 -6.83 -20.50
C THR A 161 6.36 -7.22 -21.22
N ALA A 162 5.76 -8.36 -20.86
CA ALA A 162 4.47 -8.80 -21.41
C ALA A 162 3.35 -7.78 -21.13
N ILE A 163 3.28 -7.22 -19.92
CA ILE A 163 2.29 -6.18 -19.58
C ILE A 163 2.54 -4.90 -20.38
N ALA A 164 3.80 -4.47 -20.51
CA ALA A 164 4.17 -3.28 -21.28
C ALA A 164 3.88 -3.45 -22.78
N ASP A 165 4.15 -4.63 -23.34
CA ASP A 165 3.83 -4.96 -24.73
C ASP A 165 2.32 -4.94 -24.97
N PHE A 166 1.54 -5.55 -24.08
CA PHE A 166 0.09 -5.49 -24.16
C PHE A 166 -0.45 -4.06 -24.03
N CYS A 167 0.10 -3.28 -23.10
CA CYS A 167 -0.23 -1.86 -22.95
C CYS A 167 0.05 -1.06 -24.24
N ARG A 168 1.22 -1.26 -24.87
CA ARG A 168 1.58 -0.61 -26.14
C ARG A 168 0.70 -1.04 -27.31
N ALA A 169 0.32 -2.31 -27.37
CA ALA A 169 -0.57 -2.83 -28.40
C ALA A 169 -2.00 -2.28 -28.26
N THR A 170 -2.49 -2.15 -27.01
CA THR A 170 -3.84 -1.68 -26.71
C THR A 170 -3.97 -0.17 -26.84
N PHE A 171 -2.94 0.56 -26.40
CA PHE A 171 -2.84 2.01 -26.48
C PHE A 171 -1.54 2.33 -27.22
N PRO A 172 -1.56 2.32 -28.57
CA PRO A 172 -0.42 2.75 -29.36
C PRO A 172 -0.20 4.25 -29.12
N VAL A 173 0.55 4.55 -28.07
CA VAL A 173 0.89 5.92 -27.71
C VAL A 173 1.87 6.40 -28.77
N GLY A 174 1.43 7.33 -29.62
CA GLY A 174 2.37 8.29 -30.19
C GLY A 174 3.08 8.93 -28.99
N ALA A 175 4.38 8.63 -28.84
CA ALA A 175 5.20 8.88 -27.66
C ALA A 175 4.65 10.00 -26.76
N VAL A 176 4.29 9.67 -25.51
CA VAL A 176 4.21 10.70 -24.46
C VAL A 176 5.64 11.23 -24.32
N GLN A 177 5.93 12.33 -25.00
CA GLN A 177 7.18 13.08 -24.92
C GLN A 177 7.16 14.01 -23.71
#